data_AF-A0A967LBB7-F1
#
_entry.id   AF-A0A967LBB7-F1
#
_cell.length_a   1.000
_cell.length_b   1.000
_cell.length_c   1.000
_cell.angle_alpha   90.00
_cell.angle_beta   90.00
_cell.angle_gamma   90.00
#
_symmetry.space_group_name_H-M   'P 1'
#
loop_
_entity.id
_entity.type
_entity.pdbx_description
1 polymer ?
#
loop_
_entity_poly.entity_id
_entity_poly.type
_entity_poly.pdbx_seq_one_letter_code
_entity_poly.pdbx_strand_id
1 'polypeptide(L)'
;MARDLSLSLNARLELSSNPQRALDLIESARPEDWWNPEIFGATVFNWTIERFLRAELLWRLGRHEEALPWFEGLVVDPSSLPFRPVKHLRLGEIHEERGRLDRAAWHFGRVITLLNECDEEWSPVKEAAAQGLRRVGREGSGQGQRPAAPPSRTR
;
A
#
# COMPACT_ATOMS: atom_id res chain seq x y z
N MET A 1 6.61 -14.81 21.67
CA MET A 1 6.29 -13.44 22.11
C MET A 1 7.51 -12.52 22.27
N ALA A 2 8.39 -12.69 23.27
CA ALA A 2 9.55 -11.78 23.44
C ALA A 2 10.48 -11.77 22.21
N ARG A 3 10.70 -12.95 21.61
CA ARG A 3 11.45 -13.10 20.36
C ARG A 3 10.81 -12.34 19.19
N ASP A 4 9.49 -12.45 19.02
CA ASP A 4 8.77 -11.84 17.89
C ASP A 4 8.75 -10.32 18.01
N LEU A 5 8.61 -9.79 19.23
CA LEU A 5 8.77 -8.36 19.50
C LEU A 5 10.18 -7.88 19.17
N SER A 6 11.22 -8.61 19.58
CA SER A 6 12.61 -8.27 19.24
C SER A 6 12.84 -8.28 17.73
N LEU A 7 12.28 -9.26 17.00
CA LEU A 7 12.36 -9.31 15.53
C LEU A 7 11.65 -8.13 14.88
N SER A 8 10.44 -7.78 15.34
CA SER A 8 9.67 -6.62 14.85
C SER A 8 10.43 -5.30 15.10
N LEU A 9 11.01 -5.12 16.29
CA LEU A 9 11.81 -3.94 16.61
C LEU A 9 13.09 -3.85 15.76
N ASN A 10 13.82 -4.97 15.60
CA ASN A 10 15.02 -5.00 14.75
C ASN A 10 14.68 -4.70 13.29
N ALA A 11 13.56 -5.21 12.77
CA ALA A 11 13.11 -4.90 11.42
C ALA A 11 12.83 -3.40 11.23
N ARG A 12 12.27 -2.72 12.24
CA ARG A 12 12.02 -1.27 12.20
C ARG A 12 13.33 -0.47 12.19
N LEU A 13 14.37 -0.92 12.89
CA LEU A 13 15.69 -0.30 12.86
C LEU A 13 16.37 -0.45 11.49
N GLU A 14 16.13 -1.57 10.81
CA GLU A 14 16.70 -1.87 9.49
C GLU A 14 15.89 -1.26 8.32
N LEU A 15 14.72 -0.66 8.60
CA LEU A 15 13.75 -0.20 7.59
C LEU A 15 14.33 0.76 6.55
N SER A 16 15.24 1.65 6.96
CA SER A 16 15.92 2.60 6.06
C SER A 16 17.23 2.08 5.49
N SER A 17 17.90 1.17 6.20
CA SER A 17 19.27 0.75 5.88
C SER A 17 19.31 -0.49 4.97
N ASN A 18 18.45 -1.47 5.24
CA ASN A 18 18.41 -2.73 4.52
C ASN A 18 16.98 -3.30 4.50
N PRO A 19 16.15 -2.90 3.52
CA PRO A 19 14.75 -3.33 3.46
C PRO A 19 14.60 -4.85 3.27
N GLN A 20 15.56 -5.51 2.61
CA GLN A 20 15.52 -6.96 2.47
C GLN A 20 15.74 -7.66 3.82
N ARG A 21 16.76 -7.25 4.58
CA ARG A 21 17.01 -7.79 5.93
C ARG A 21 15.85 -7.50 6.87
N ALA A 22 15.25 -6.31 6.79
CA ALA A 22 14.06 -5.99 7.56
C ALA A 22 12.89 -6.93 7.24
N LEU A 23 12.69 -7.25 5.95
CA LEU A 23 11.66 -8.19 5.52
C LEU A 23 11.94 -9.60 6.06
N ASP A 24 13.17 -10.08 5.92
CA ASP A 24 13.58 -11.41 6.41
C ASP A 24 13.32 -11.55 7.93
N LEU A 25 13.58 -10.49 8.70
CA LEU A 25 13.32 -10.46 10.14
C LEU A 25 11.82 -10.55 10.48
N ILE A 26 10.97 -9.84 9.74
CA ILE A 26 9.50 -9.89 9.93
C ILE A 26 8.95 -11.25 9.52
N GLU A 27 9.44 -11.83 8.42
CA GLU A 27 9.02 -13.15 7.96
C GLU A 27 9.51 -14.26 8.91
N SER A 28 10.62 -14.03 9.60
CA SER A 28 11.14 -14.93 10.64
C SER A 28 10.39 -14.84 11.96
N ALA A 29 9.64 -13.75 12.21
CA ALA A 29 8.75 -13.67 13.36
C ALA A 29 7.62 -14.69 13.15
N ARG A 30 7.62 -15.78 13.93
CA ARG A 30 6.94 -17.01 13.54
C ARG A 30 5.40 -16.87 13.58
N PRO A 31 4.70 -17.19 12.48
CA PRO A 31 3.26 -17.09 12.32
C PRO A 31 2.35 -18.11 12.98
N GLU A 32 2.84 -18.99 13.84
CA GLU A 32 2.10 -20.22 14.15
C GLU A 32 0.72 -19.92 14.81
N ASP A 33 0.52 -18.68 15.30
CA ASP A 33 -0.74 -18.14 15.84
C ASP A 33 -1.45 -17.09 14.94
N TRP A 34 -0.98 -16.80 13.72
CA TRP A 34 -1.49 -15.70 12.86
C TRP A 34 -2.93 -15.90 12.36
N TRP A 35 -3.45 -17.13 12.48
CA TRP A 35 -4.83 -17.49 12.16
C TRP A 35 -5.58 -18.03 13.40
N ASN A 36 -5.19 -17.61 14.61
CA ASN A 36 -6.01 -17.87 15.80
C ASN A 36 -7.15 -16.83 15.88
N PRO A 37 -8.42 -17.22 15.68
CA PRO A 37 -9.56 -16.31 15.73
C PRO A 37 -9.73 -15.62 17.09
N GLU A 38 -9.27 -16.25 18.18
CA GLU A 38 -9.33 -15.70 19.54
C GLU A 38 -8.37 -14.50 19.72
N ILE A 39 -7.26 -14.49 18.98
CA ILE A 39 -6.28 -13.40 18.97
C ILE A 39 -6.69 -12.31 17.97
N PHE A 40 -7.34 -12.69 16.87
CA PHE A 40 -7.81 -11.77 15.82
C PHE A 40 -8.87 -10.77 16.31
N GLY A 41 -9.67 -11.17 17.31
CA GLY A 41 -10.68 -10.30 17.94
C GLY A 41 -10.13 -9.29 18.96
N ALA A 42 -8.86 -9.42 19.37
CA ALA A 42 -8.25 -8.51 20.33
C ALA A 42 -7.45 -7.43 19.60
N THR A 43 -7.95 -6.20 19.57
CA THR A 43 -7.37 -5.00 18.91
C THR A 43 -5.89 -4.77 19.22
N VAL A 44 -5.38 -5.27 20.35
CA VAL A 44 -3.97 -5.13 20.78
C VAL A 44 -3.04 -6.18 20.16
N PHE A 45 -3.59 -7.26 19.60
CA PHE A 45 -2.86 -8.41 19.06
C PHE A 45 -3.13 -8.65 17.57
N ASN A 46 -3.68 -7.68 16.85
CA ASN A 46 -3.98 -7.84 15.43
C ASN A 46 -2.77 -7.59 14.52
N TRP A 47 -1.54 -7.51 15.06
CA TRP A 47 -0.27 -7.41 14.31
C TRP A 47 -0.31 -6.42 13.14
N THR A 48 -1.11 -5.36 13.28
CA THR A 48 -1.39 -4.42 12.18
C THR A 48 -0.10 -3.74 11.75
N ILE A 49 0.78 -3.44 12.70
CA ILE A 49 2.07 -2.82 12.42
C ILE A 49 2.96 -3.77 11.62
N GLU A 50 3.06 -5.05 12.00
CA GLU A 50 3.89 -6.03 11.30
C GLU A 50 3.36 -6.33 9.90
N ARG A 51 2.04 -6.45 9.74
CA ARG A 51 1.38 -6.62 8.43
C ARG A 51 1.61 -5.42 7.53
N PHE A 52 1.44 -4.21 8.07
CA PHE A 52 1.72 -2.97 7.32
C PHE A 52 3.20 -2.87 6.96
N LEU A 53 4.10 -3.16 7.90
CA LEU A 53 5.54 -3.07 7.67
C LEU A 53 6.01 -4.08 6.62
N ARG A 54 5.46 -5.30 6.63
CA ARG A 54 5.68 -6.28 5.56
C ARG A 54 5.24 -5.75 4.20
N ALA A 55 4.03 -5.18 4.12
CA ALA A 55 3.50 -4.61 2.89
C ALA A 55 4.39 -3.48 2.36
N GLU A 56 4.79 -2.56 3.24
CA GLU A 56 5.65 -1.42 2.90
C GLU A 56 7.05 -1.87 2.45
N LEU A 57 7.63 -2.89 3.09
CA LEU A 57 8.92 -3.43 2.69
C LEU A 57 8.87 -4.13 1.33
N LEU A 58 7.83 -4.94 1.09
CA LEU A 58 7.61 -5.56 -0.22
C LEU A 58 7.44 -4.49 -1.30
N TRP A 59 6.70 -3.41 -1.01
CA TRP A 59 6.56 -2.29 -1.93
C TRP A 59 7.90 -1.59 -2.20
N ARG A 60 8.68 -1.25 -1.17
CA ARG A 60 10.00 -0.62 -1.33
C ARG A 60 10.98 -1.47 -2.13
N LEU A 61 10.84 -2.79 -2.10
CA LEU A 61 11.64 -3.75 -2.86
C LEU A 61 11.13 -3.94 -4.30
N GLY A 62 10.09 -3.22 -4.74
CA GLY A 62 9.48 -3.39 -6.06
C GLY A 62 8.62 -4.65 -6.21
N ARG A 63 8.38 -5.39 -5.11
CA ARG A 63 7.62 -6.66 -5.09
C ARG A 63 6.12 -6.37 -4.97
N HIS A 64 5.59 -5.58 -5.92
CA HIS A 64 4.23 -5.02 -5.86
C HIS A 64 3.12 -6.07 -5.95
N GLU A 65 3.37 -7.20 -6.60
CA GLU A 65 2.43 -8.34 -6.62
C GLU A 65 2.25 -8.96 -5.24
N GLU A 66 3.33 -9.07 -4.48
CA GLU A 66 3.29 -9.61 -3.13
C GLU A 66 2.77 -8.59 -2.13
N ALA A 67 3.09 -7.31 -2.29
CA ALA A 67 2.63 -6.23 -1.40
C ALA A 67 1.11 -6.03 -1.43
N LEU A 68 0.48 -6.20 -2.61
CA LEU A 68 -0.93 -5.92 -2.83
C LEU A 68 -1.88 -6.63 -1.83
N PRO A 69 -1.85 -7.97 -1.69
CA PRO A 69 -2.75 -8.67 -0.76
C PRO A 69 -2.52 -8.27 0.71
N TRP A 70 -1.29 -7.88 1.09
CA TRP A 70 -1.02 -7.38 2.45
C TRP A 70 -1.69 -6.04 2.69
N PHE A 71 -1.59 -5.10 1.75
CA PHE A 71 -2.28 -3.82 1.87
C PHE A 71 -3.79 -3.98 1.84
N GLU A 72 -4.34 -4.79 0.92
CA GLU A 72 -5.78 -5.04 0.82
C GLU A 72 -6.32 -5.68 2.12
N GLY A 73 -5.59 -6.66 2.67
CA GLY A 73 -5.96 -7.42 3.87
C GLY A 73 -5.85 -6.66 5.20
N LEU A 74 -5.28 -5.45 5.23
CA LEU A 74 -5.35 -4.59 6.42
C LEU A 74 -6.81 -4.18 6.68
N VAL A 75 -7.44 -4.85 7.65
CA VAL A 75 -8.82 -4.62 8.08
C VAL A 75 -8.97 -3.21 8.64
N VAL A 76 -10.14 -2.60 8.45
CA VAL A 76 -10.47 -1.31 9.08
C VAL A 76 -10.91 -1.56 10.51
N ASP A 77 -9.96 -1.44 11.43
CA ASP A 77 -10.18 -1.41 12.86
C ASP A 77 -9.45 -0.19 13.46
N PRO A 78 -9.73 0.21 14.72
CA PRO A 78 -9.13 1.41 15.30
C PRO A 78 -7.59 1.44 15.26
N SER A 79 -6.92 0.29 15.33
CA SER A 79 -5.46 0.23 15.30
C SER A 79 -4.88 0.44 13.90
N SER A 80 -5.67 0.22 12.85
CA SER A 80 -5.24 0.40 11.46
C SER A 80 -5.46 1.81 10.92
N LEU A 81 -6.22 2.64 11.66
CA LEU A 81 -6.52 4.02 11.28
C LEU A 81 -5.27 4.83 10.89
N PRO A 82 -4.15 4.80 11.64
CA PRO A 82 -2.96 5.59 11.28
C PRO A 82 -2.33 5.19 9.95
N PHE A 83 -2.53 3.95 9.51
CA PHE A 83 -1.93 3.41 8.29
C PHE A 83 -2.81 3.62 7.05
N ARG A 84 -4.08 4.00 7.22
CA ARG A 84 -5.04 4.10 6.10
C ARG A 84 -4.59 5.05 4.98
N PRO A 85 -4.07 6.27 5.25
CA PRO A 85 -3.63 7.16 4.19
C PRO A 85 -2.50 6.54 3.37
N VAL A 86 -1.48 5.98 4.04
CA VAL A 86 -0.34 5.36 3.36
C VAL A 86 -0.74 4.09 2.62
N LYS A 87 -1.59 3.23 3.21
CA LYS A 87 -2.19 2.08 2.51
C LYS A 87 -2.86 2.52 1.21
N HIS A 88 -3.70 3.55 1.23
CA HIS A 88 -4.37 4.03 0.03
C HIS A 88 -3.39 4.64 -0.98
N LEU A 89 -2.36 5.36 -0.53
CA LEU A 89 -1.32 5.88 -1.42
C LEU A 89 -0.62 4.73 -2.18
N ARG A 90 -0.16 3.71 -1.45
CA ARG A 90 0.54 2.54 -2.00
C ARG A 90 -0.31 1.73 -2.96
N LEU A 91 -1.58 1.49 -2.62
CA LEU A 91 -2.52 0.82 -3.51
C LEU A 91 -2.78 1.63 -4.79
N GLY A 92 -2.78 2.96 -4.69
CA GLY A 92 -2.85 3.86 -5.85
C GLY A 92 -1.65 3.66 -6.78
N GLU A 93 -0.43 3.72 -6.24
CA GLU A 93 0.83 3.51 -6.98
C GLU A 93 0.87 2.13 -7.65
N ILE A 94 0.55 1.06 -6.91
CA ILE A 94 0.52 -0.31 -7.44
C ILE A 94 -0.51 -0.45 -8.58
N HIS A 95 -1.68 0.19 -8.48
CA HIS A 95 -2.68 0.12 -9.53
C HIS A 95 -2.33 1.00 -10.74
N GLU A 96 -1.67 2.14 -10.53
CA GLU A 96 -1.14 3.01 -11.58
C GLU A 96 -0.15 2.22 -12.46
N GLU A 97 0.83 1.57 -11.85
CA GLU A 97 1.82 0.76 -12.57
C GLU A 97 1.22 -0.42 -13.34
N ARG A 98 0.13 -1.00 -12.85
CA ARG A 98 -0.62 -2.07 -13.53
C ARG A 98 -1.54 -1.55 -14.64
N GLY A 99 -1.54 -0.24 -14.91
CA GLY A 99 -2.42 0.41 -15.89
C GLY A 99 -3.89 0.44 -15.48
N ARG A 100 -4.21 0.16 -14.22
CA ARG A 100 -5.59 0.16 -13.68
C ARG A 100 -5.95 1.57 -13.20
N LEU A 101 -5.94 2.52 -14.14
CA LEU A 101 -5.99 3.96 -13.85
C LEU A 101 -7.22 4.38 -13.02
N ASP A 102 -8.39 3.78 -13.25
CA ASP A 102 -9.60 4.08 -12.47
C ASP A 102 -9.46 3.67 -11.00
N ARG A 103 -8.86 2.50 -10.74
CA ARG A 103 -8.59 2.05 -9.37
C ARG A 103 -7.53 2.92 -8.71
N ALA A 104 -6.47 3.25 -9.44
CA ALA A 104 -5.43 4.14 -8.96
C ALA A 104 -6.01 5.50 -8.54
N ALA A 105 -6.84 6.10 -9.41
CA ALA A 105 -7.53 7.36 -9.13
C ALA A 105 -8.43 7.26 -7.89
N TRP A 106 -9.20 6.18 -7.76
CA TRP A 106 -10.02 5.94 -6.57
C TRP A 106 -9.17 5.95 -5.30
N HIS A 107 -8.07 5.20 -5.28
CA HIS A 107 -7.18 5.09 -4.12
C HIS A 107 -6.51 6.43 -3.77
N PHE A 108 -5.98 7.17 -4.74
CA PHE A 108 -5.42 8.49 -4.48
C PHE A 108 -6.47 9.49 -3.98
N GLY A 109 -7.70 9.44 -4.51
CA GLY A 109 -8.82 10.24 -4.02
C GLY A 109 -9.13 9.96 -2.55
N ARG A 110 -9.07 8.68 -2.12
CA ARG A 110 -9.26 8.31 -0.70
C ARG A 110 -8.23 8.97 0.21
N VAL A 111 -6.97 9.09 -0.22
CA VAL A 111 -5.93 9.79 0.57
C VAL A 111 -6.31 11.24 0.81
N ILE A 112 -6.71 11.95 -0.25
CA ILE A 112 -7.11 13.36 -0.15
C ILE A 112 -8.33 13.51 0.76
N THR A 113 -9.34 12.65 0.62
CA THR A 113 -10.52 12.68 1.50
C THR A 113 -10.14 12.41 2.96
N LEU A 114 -9.28 11.43 3.23
CA LEU A 114 -8.88 11.07 4.60
C LEU A 114 -8.07 12.18 5.28
N LEU A 115 -7.31 12.94 4.50
CA LEU A 115 -6.37 13.92 5.01
C LEU A 115 -6.85 15.38 4.81
N ASN A 116 -8.09 15.59 4.35
CA ASN A 116 -8.61 16.91 3.96
C ASN A 116 -8.51 17.96 5.09
N GLU A 117 -8.63 17.52 6.35
CA GLU A 117 -8.59 18.37 7.55
C GLU A 117 -7.40 18.06 8.47
N CYS A 118 -6.47 17.19 8.04
CA CYS A 118 -5.31 16.83 8.86
C CYS A 118 -4.22 17.91 8.83
N ASP A 119 -3.46 18.01 9.92
CA ASP A 119 -2.33 18.92 10.08
C ASP A 119 -1.27 18.80 8.95
N GLU A 120 -0.45 19.83 8.82
CA GLU A 120 0.58 20.00 7.78
C GLU A 120 1.63 18.88 7.76
N GLU A 121 1.80 18.12 8.85
CA GLU A 121 2.72 16.98 8.91
C GLU A 121 2.40 15.88 7.88
N TRP A 122 1.14 15.79 7.42
CA TRP A 122 0.72 14.83 6.39
C TRP A 122 0.83 15.38 4.96
N SER A 123 1.32 16.62 4.78
CA SER A 123 1.43 17.26 3.47
C SER A 123 2.17 16.43 2.43
N PRO A 124 3.30 15.73 2.72
CA PRO A 124 3.97 14.92 1.72
C PRO A 124 3.09 13.79 1.15
N VAL A 125 2.28 13.14 1.99
CA VAL A 125 1.38 12.06 1.57
C VAL A 125 0.21 12.62 0.74
N LYS A 126 -0.33 13.78 1.12
CA LYS A 126 -1.37 14.48 0.35
C LYS A 126 -0.87 14.90 -1.02
N GLU A 127 0.34 15.48 -1.08
CA GLU A 127 0.97 15.92 -2.31
C GLU A 127 1.27 14.75 -3.25
N ALA A 128 1.81 13.65 -2.72
CA ALA A 128 2.06 12.44 -3.50
C ALA A 128 0.77 11.89 -4.14
N ALA A 129 -0.32 11.82 -3.37
CA ALA A 129 -1.61 11.39 -3.91
C ALA A 129 -2.18 12.36 -4.95
N ALA A 130 -2.06 13.68 -4.73
CA ALA A 130 -2.50 14.68 -5.70
C ALA A 130 -1.68 14.62 -7.00
N GLN A 131 -0.37 14.34 -6.91
CA GLN A 131 0.48 14.09 -8.07
C GLN A 131 0.04 12.82 -8.82
N GLY A 132 -0.23 11.73 -8.10
CA GLY A 132 -0.76 10.49 -8.67
C GLY A 132 -2.06 10.70 -9.45
N LEU A 133 -3.03 11.42 -8.87
CA LEU A 133 -4.28 11.79 -9.56
C LEU A 133 -4.04 12.54 -10.87
N ARG A 134 -3.08 13.48 -10.88
CA ARG A 134 -2.74 14.22 -12.10
C ARG A 134 -2.12 13.33 -13.18
N ARG A 135 -1.29 12.35 -12.79
CA ARG A 135 -0.69 11.40 -13.75
C ARG A 135 -1.75 10.50 -14.38
N VAL A 136 -2.54 9.81 -13.57
CA VAL A 136 -3.58 8.89 -14.07
C VAL A 136 -4.65 9.61 -14.90
N GLY A 137 -4.98 10.87 -14.57
CA GLY A 137 -5.91 11.68 -15.36
C GLY A 137 -5.36 12.04 -16.75
N ARG A 138 -4.06 12.34 -16.87
CA ARG A 138 -3.39 12.61 -18.16
C ARG A 138 -3.31 11.35 -19.02
N GLU A 139 -2.98 10.21 -18.41
CA GLU A 139 -2.87 8.93 -19.11
C GLU A 139 -4.22 8.40 -19.60
N GLY A 140 -5.27 8.53 -18.78
CA GLY A 140 -6.64 8.19 -19.19
C GLY A 140 -7.13 9.06 -20.36
N SER A 141 -6.75 10.34 -20.37
CA SER A 141 -7.03 11.26 -21.49
C SER A 141 -6.33 10.86 -22.79
N GLY A 142 -5.09 10.35 -22.70
CA GLY A 142 -4.29 9.95 -23.85
C GLY A 142 -4.71 8.61 -24.47
N GLN A 143 -5.23 7.66 -23.69
CA GLN A 143 -5.70 6.38 -24.20
C GLN A 143 -7.05 6.48 -24.94
N GLY A 144 -7.85 7.52 -24.67
CA GLY A 144 -9.08 7.83 -25.42
C GLY A 144 -8.86 8.46 -26.81
N GLN A 145 -7.61 8.71 -27.20
CA GLN A 145 -7.24 9.41 -28.45
C GLN A 145 -6.29 8.59 -29.32
N ARG A 146 -6.50 7.27 -29.41
CA ARG A 146 -5.96 6.49 -30.54
C ARG A 146 -6.91 6.64 -31.73
N PRO A 147 -6.52 7.30 -32.84
CA PRO A 147 -7.39 7.36 -34.02
C PRO A 147 -7.67 5.94 -34.50
N ALA A 148 -8.96 5.62 -34.68
CA ALA A 148 -9.39 4.37 -35.28
C ALA A 148 -8.66 4.20 -36.63
N ALA A 149 -7.91 3.12 -36.77
CA ALA A 149 -7.26 2.79 -38.04
C ALA A 149 -8.35 2.74 -39.13
N PRO A 150 -8.18 3.43 -40.28
CA PRO A 150 -9.17 3.40 -41.33
C PRO A 150 -9.33 1.96 -41.85
N PRO A 151 -10.57 1.54 -42.18
CA PRO A 151 -10.81 0.18 -42.66
C PRO A 151 -10.00 -0.06 -43.92
N SER A 152 -9.20 -1.13 -43.90
CA SER A 152 -8.48 -1.65 -45.05
C SER A 152 -9.49 -1.96 -46.15
N ARG A 153 -9.51 -1.12 -47.20
CA ARG A 153 -10.24 -1.41 -48.44
C ARG A 153 -9.53 -2.57 -49.14
N THR A 154 -10.02 -3.78 -48.92
CA THR A 154 -9.70 -4.93 -49.75
C THR A 154 -10.30 -4.70 -51.13
N ARG A 155 -9.45 -4.77 -52.16
CA ARG A 155 -9.80 -4.71 -53.58
C ARG A 155 -10.27 -6.08 -54.07
#